data_AF-A0A318N0F9-F1
#
_entry.id   AF-A0A318N0F9-F1
#
_cell.length_a   1.000
_cell.length_b   1.000
_cell.length_c   1.000
_cell.angle_alpha   90.00
_cell.angle_beta   90.00
_cell.angle_gamma   90.00
#
_symmetry.space_group_name_H-M   'P 1'
#
loop_
_entity.id
_entity.type
_entity.pdbx_description
1 polymer ?
#
loop_
_entity_poly.entity_id
_entity_poly.type
_entity_poly.pdbx_seq_one_letter_code
_entity_poly.pdbx_strand_id
1 'polypeptide(L)'
;MSIQHFPFNCDELKKIIEKSSDKQLAWLSGYLWGLAEKGSNEQALPDVTTVPSETQVAQPKKVTIISASQTGNARRVANELTQDIERLGVEVTHLPAGQYKAKKLSQEEIIILITSTQGEGEPPEEALPLYKYLFAAKAPKLANLQFAVMGLGDSSYPKFCQAAKDFDQRLEQLDAQRLLLRVDADTDFQTVSTNWRQAVIDKLSSLQQSVSISPTENNTSSSVVVNSNLYHRDNPFVAPVNVNQKITSRDSDRDIRHIEFDLTGSDINYQPGDALGVWYQNSDELVDEMLNITQLTGDELVEHNGQQITLKTVLIEHVELTQNTPVIIEKYAQAIQHPELLTLIKDRDALIEMSQTLPLVDMFNRYRGNLTAQTLVALLRPLAPRFYSIASAQDEVGDEVHLTVNVVRYQIEGKTRTGGASNFLANQIADQDQVKIFVEHNDNFRLPNDTNTPIIMIAAGTGIAPFRAFLQQRSAQCATGKNWLFFGNPHFISDFLYQVEWQNYVKEGLLTNIDLAWSRDQAEKIYVQDKLIAQGSEIWQWLQQGAYIYVCGDAKRMAKAVDLALQQILRTQAQYNQEQAINYLDELRSEKRYQRDVY
;
A
#
# COMPACT_ATOMS: atom_id res chain seq x y z
N MET A 1 58.41 15.49 23.78
CA MET A 1 59.70 15.37 23.04
C MET A 1 60.08 16.73 22.49
N SER A 2 61.31 16.91 22.00
CA SER A 2 61.73 18.17 21.35
C SER A 2 60.93 18.41 20.07
N ILE A 3 60.58 19.67 19.78
CA ILE A 3 59.89 20.07 18.56
C ILE A 3 60.94 20.30 17.46
N GLN A 4 61.31 19.24 16.74
CA GLN A 4 62.10 19.34 15.51
C GLN A 4 61.71 18.22 14.53
N HIS A 5 61.42 18.61 13.29
CA HIS A 5 61.09 17.73 12.15
C HIS A 5 59.80 16.89 12.30
N PHE A 6 58.67 17.58 12.45
CA PHE A 6 57.41 17.07 11.91
C PHE A 6 57.48 17.20 10.37
N PRO A 7 57.28 16.15 9.55
CA PRO A 7 57.71 16.14 8.14
C PRO A 7 56.73 16.80 7.16
N PHE A 8 55.73 17.53 7.66
CA PHE A 8 54.64 18.09 6.86
C PHE A 8 54.66 19.62 6.84
N ASN A 9 54.19 20.21 5.73
CA ASN A 9 54.02 21.65 5.58
C ASN A 9 52.93 22.16 6.55
N CYS A 10 53.37 22.78 7.65
CA CYS A 10 52.49 23.19 8.75
C CYS A 10 51.42 24.22 8.32
N ASP A 11 51.68 25.04 7.30
CA ASP A 11 50.73 26.04 6.82
C ASP A 11 49.66 25.48 5.89
N GLU A 12 49.90 24.30 5.28
CA GLU A 12 48.85 23.54 4.59
C GLU A 12 48.02 22.75 5.60
N LEU A 13 48.65 22.15 6.62
CA LEU A 13 47.95 21.45 7.69
C LEU A 13 46.99 22.39 8.45
N LYS A 14 47.43 23.62 8.77
CA LYS A 14 46.56 24.67 9.36
C LYS A 14 45.38 25.01 8.47
N LYS A 15 45.58 25.23 7.16
CA LYS A 15 44.48 25.55 6.22
C LYS A 15 43.44 24.44 6.09
N ILE A 16 43.81 23.19 6.33
CA ILE A 16 42.88 22.06 6.41
C ILE A 16 42.11 22.11 7.74
N ILE A 17 42.81 22.34 8.86
CA ILE A 17 42.20 22.40 10.19
C ILE A 17 41.22 23.58 10.31
N GLU A 18 41.64 24.79 9.93
CA GLU A 18 40.84 26.03 9.98
C GLU A 18 39.58 26.01 9.08
N LYS A 19 39.48 25.04 8.16
CA LYS A 19 38.34 24.84 7.25
C LYS A 19 37.51 23.59 7.57
N SER A 20 37.87 22.84 8.61
CA SER A 20 37.20 21.59 9.00
C SER A 20 36.39 21.78 10.27
N SER A 21 35.17 21.26 10.30
CA SER A 21 34.40 21.13 11.53
C SER A 21 34.94 20.01 12.42
N ASP A 22 34.62 20.03 13.72
CA ASP A 22 35.07 19.04 14.70
C ASP A 22 34.77 17.59 14.27
N LYS A 23 33.61 17.36 13.64
CA LYS A 23 33.23 16.05 13.10
C LYS A 23 34.14 15.60 11.94
N GLN A 24 34.56 16.53 11.09
CA GLN A 24 35.50 16.24 9.99
C GLN A 24 36.92 16.01 10.53
N LEU A 25 37.35 16.76 11.55
CA LEU A 25 38.63 16.55 12.23
C LEU A 25 38.69 15.17 12.93
N ALA A 26 37.62 14.78 13.63
CA ALA A 26 37.50 13.46 14.22
C ALA A 26 37.60 12.35 13.16
N TRP A 27 36.86 12.47 12.05
CA TRP A 27 36.93 11.51 10.93
C TRP A 27 38.33 11.44 10.32
N LEU A 28 38.99 12.58 10.09
CA LEU A 28 40.34 12.64 9.54
C LEU A 28 41.36 11.92 10.45
N SER A 29 41.21 12.06 11.77
CA SER A 29 42.10 11.40 12.74
C SER A 29 41.97 9.87 12.71
N GLY A 30 40.73 9.34 12.62
CA GLY A 30 40.50 7.91 12.47
C GLY A 30 41.01 7.36 11.13
N TYR A 31 40.82 8.10 10.04
CA TYR A 31 41.31 7.72 8.72
C TYR A 31 42.85 7.64 8.68
N LEU A 32 43.55 8.64 9.22
CA LEU A 32 45.02 8.64 9.30
C LEU A 32 45.56 7.55 10.22
N TRP A 33 44.86 7.23 11.31
CA TRP A 33 45.21 6.12 12.21
C TRP A 33 45.10 4.76 11.49
N GLY A 34 44.01 4.51 10.76
CA GLY A 34 43.82 3.28 9.99
C GLY A 34 44.76 3.11 8.80
N LEU A 35 45.40 4.20 8.32
CA LEU A 35 46.51 4.13 7.38
C LEU A 35 47.84 3.77 8.07
N ALA A 36 48.04 4.15 9.33
CA ALA A 36 49.26 3.86 10.07
C ALA A 36 49.39 2.37 10.42
N GLU A 37 48.30 1.70 10.84
CA GLU A 37 48.32 0.25 11.10
C GLU A 37 48.72 -0.59 9.88
N LYS A 38 48.33 -0.16 8.67
CA LYS A 38 48.69 -0.87 7.44
C LYS A 38 50.18 -0.83 7.11
N GLY A 39 50.97 0.01 7.79
CA GLY A 39 52.41 0.12 7.59
C GLY A 39 53.27 -0.69 8.57
N SER A 40 52.69 -1.39 9.56
CA SER A 40 53.44 -1.93 10.71
C SER A 40 53.59 -3.46 10.76
N ASN A 41 53.49 -4.18 9.64
CA ASN A 41 53.66 -5.65 9.58
C ASN A 41 54.47 -6.12 8.35
N GLU A 42 55.76 -5.78 8.29
CA GLU A 42 56.74 -6.41 7.38
C GLU A 42 58.03 -6.81 8.12
N GLN A 43 58.16 -8.08 8.51
CA GLN A 43 59.44 -8.75 8.78
C GLN A 43 59.38 -10.21 8.27
N ALA A 44 60.51 -10.75 7.81
CA ALA A 44 60.53 -11.77 6.77
C ALA A 44 61.11 -13.14 7.17
N LEU A 45 60.88 -14.14 6.28
CA LEU A 45 61.72 -15.30 5.87
C LEU A 45 60.94 -16.64 5.85
N PRO A 46 61.26 -17.60 4.96
CA PRO A 46 61.86 -17.52 3.61
C PRO A 46 61.06 -18.33 2.55
N ASP A 47 61.63 -18.55 1.36
CA ASP A 47 61.00 -19.23 0.21
C ASP A 47 60.35 -20.60 0.47
N VAL A 48 59.13 -20.76 -0.08
CA VAL A 48 58.65 -22.03 -0.63
C VAL A 48 58.00 -21.74 -1.99
N THR A 49 58.52 -22.34 -3.06
CA THR A 49 57.98 -22.19 -4.41
C THR A 49 56.66 -22.93 -4.59
N THR A 50 55.54 -22.23 -4.42
CA THR A 50 54.21 -22.67 -4.89
C THR A 50 53.79 -21.85 -6.10
N VAL A 51 53.38 -22.53 -7.17
CA VAL A 51 52.85 -21.89 -8.39
C VAL A 51 51.58 -21.12 -8.03
N PRO A 52 51.39 -19.87 -8.49
CA PRO A 52 50.15 -19.14 -8.26
C PRO A 52 49.01 -19.78 -9.07
N SER A 53 48.21 -20.62 -8.41
CA SER A 53 46.85 -20.90 -8.87
C SER A 53 46.03 -19.62 -8.76
N GLU A 54 45.49 -19.14 -9.88
CA GLU A 54 44.56 -18.01 -9.88
C GLU A 54 43.22 -18.42 -9.25
N THR A 55 43.14 -18.36 -7.92
CA THR A 55 41.87 -18.46 -7.21
C THR A 55 41.04 -17.22 -7.54
N GLN A 56 40.20 -17.31 -8.57
CA GLN A 56 39.25 -16.26 -8.91
C GLN A 56 38.31 -16.03 -7.72
N VAL A 57 38.54 -14.95 -6.97
CA VAL A 57 37.63 -14.50 -5.93
C VAL A 57 36.34 -14.07 -6.62
N ALA A 58 35.31 -14.91 -6.54
CA ALA A 58 33.98 -14.56 -7.02
C ALA A 58 33.52 -13.30 -6.30
N GLN A 59 33.21 -12.24 -7.05
CA GLN A 59 32.70 -11.01 -6.45
C GLN A 59 31.34 -11.29 -5.77
N PRO A 60 31.05 -10.66 -4.62
CA PRO A 60 29.79 -10.86 -3.93
C PRO A 60 28.65 -10.39 -4.85
N LYS A 61 27.71 -11.29 -5.16
CA LYS A 61 26.59 -10.98 -6.05
C LYS A 61 25.78 -9.82 -5.50
N LYS A 62 25.60 -8.78 -6.31
CA LYS A 62 24.82 -7.59 -5.91
C LYS A 62 23.33 -7.95 -5.84
N VAL A 63 22.69 -7.57 -4.73
CA VAL A 63 21.25 -7.78 -4.51
C VAL A 63 20.48 -6.48 -4.71
N THR A 64 19.54 -6.46 -5.65
CA THR A 64 18.65 -5.32 -5.89
C THR A 64 17.25 -5.66 -5.42
N ILE A 65 16.79 -5.01 -4.34
CA ILE A 65 15.42 -5.15 -3.84
C ILE A 65 14.53 -4.11 -4.53
N ILE A 66 13.55 -4.56 -5.29
CA ILE A 66 12.51 -3.72 -5.87
C ILE A 66 11.27 -3.84 -5.00
N SER A 67 10.78 -2.72 -4.49
CA SER A 67 9.50 -2.64 -3.77
C SER A 67 8.43 -2.01 -4.64
N ALA A 68 7.27 -2.64 -4.72
CA ALA A 68 6.09 -2.16 -5.42
C ALA A 68 4.92 -2.07 -4.43
N SER A 69 4.55 -0.85 -4.02
CA SER A 69 3.61 -0.63 -2.92
C SER A 69 2.66 0.53 -3.20
N GLN A 70 1.37 0.32 -2.96
CA GLN A 70 0.37 1.39 -2.90
C GLN A 70 0.38 2.03 -1.50
N THR A 71 0.02 1.25 -0.47
CA THR A 71 -0.19 1.71 0.92
C THR A 71 0.97 1.34 1.87
N GLY A 72 2.21 1.64 1.49
CA GLY A 72 3.41 1.43 2.33
C GLY A 72 3.85 -0.01 2.65
N ASN A 73 2.92 -0.96 2.83
CA ASN A 73 3.15 -2.32 3.35
C ASN A 73 4.27 -3.10 2.62
N ALA A 74 4.26 -3.15 1.28
CA ALA A 74 5.28 -3.86 0.51
C ALA A 74 6.64 -3.13 0.51
N ARG A 75 6.66 -1.82 0.80
CA ARG A 75 7.89 -1.06 1.05
C ARG A 75 8.44 -1.33 2.45
N ARG A 76 7.58 -1.48 3.46
CA ARG A 76 7.97 -1.82 4.84
C ARG A 76 8.71 -3.16 4.90
N VAL A 77 8.14 -4.22 4.33
CA VAL A 77 8.79 -5.55 4.23
C VAL A 77 10.12 -5.50 3.45
N ALA A 78 10.23 -4.62 2.45
CA ALA A 78 11.46 -4.43 1.70
C ALA A 78 12.54 -3.66 2.51
N ASN A 79 12.16 -2.67 3.32
CA ASN A 79 13.05 -1.98 4.24
C ASN A 79 13.58 -2.95 5.31
N GLU A 80 12.69 -3.77 5.90
CA GLU A 80 13.04 -4.83 6.85
C GLU A 80 14.07 -5.80 6.22
N LEU A 81 13.80 -6.29 5.01
CA LEU A 81 14.72 -7.19 4.29
C LEU A 81 16.05 -6.51 3.92
N THR A 82 16.04 -5.20 3.64
CA THR A 82 17.28 -4.45 3.39
C THR A 82 18.18 -4.50 4.62
N GLN A 83 17.65 -4.18 5.80
CA GLN A 83 18.39 -4.25 7.06
C GLN A 83 18.82 -5.68 7.42
N ASP A 84 17.97 -6.67 7.15
CA ASP A 84 18.30 -8.09 7.39
C ASP A 84 19.48 -8.53 6.50
N ILE A 85 19.56 -8.07 5.24
CA ILE A 85 20.64 -8.36 4.29
C ILE A 85 21.91 -7.55 4.58
N GLU A 86 21.79 -6.28 4.99
CA GLU A 86 22.94 -5.45 5.42
C GLU A 86 23.70 -6.08 6.58
N ARG A 87 23.00 -6.75 7.51
CA ARG A 87 23.61 -7.52 8.61
C ARG A 87 24.42 -8.74 8.16
N LEU A 88 24.28 -9.20 6.90
CA LEU A 88 25.14 -10.23 6.30
C LEU A 88 26.40 -9.67 5.63
N GLY A 89 26.55 -8.34 5.53
CA GLY A 89 27.63 -7.71 4.76
C GLY A 89 27.51 -7.89 3.23
N VAL A 90 26.31 -8.20 2.73
CA VAL A 90 25.99 -8.24 1.29
C VAL A 90 25.78 -6.83 0.77
N GLU A 91 26.31 -6.50 -0.42
CA GLU A 91 25.94 -5.24 -1.08
C GLU A 91 24.50 -5.31 -1.61
N VAL A 92 23.60 -4.65 -0.89
CA VAL A 92 22.18 -4.52 -1.24
C VAL A 92 21.86 -3.12 -1.77
N THR A 93 20.86 -3.02 -2.65
CA THR A 93 20.33 -1.74 -3.13
C THR A 93 18.81 -1.84 -3.20
N HIS A 94 18.13 -1.08 -2.34
CA HIS A 94 16.68 -0.99 -2.32
C HIS A 94 16.18 0.17 -3.17
N LEU A 95 15.15 -0.06 -3.99
CA LEU A 95 14.50 0.95 -4.81
C LEU A 95 12.97 0.79 -4.82
N PRO A 96 12.21 1.90 -4.80
CA PRO A 96 10.83 1.94 -5.27
C PRO A 96 10.75 1.57 -6.76
N ALA A 97 9.73 0.81 -7.16
CA ALA A 97 9.54 0.39 -8.55
C ALA A 97 9.47 1.58 -9.52
N GLY A 98 8.87 2.70 -9.11
CA GLY A 98 8.77 3.92 -9.92
C GLY A 98 10.10 4.66 -10.10
N GLN A 99 11.11 4.38 -9.25
CA GLN A 99 12.47 4.88 -9.40
C GLN A 99 13.38 3.87 -10.14
N TYR A 100 12.95 2.62 -10.27
CA TYR A 100 13.72 1.56 -10.91
C TYR A 100 13.64 1.65 -12.44
N LYS A 101 14.79 1.94 -13.08
CA LYS A 101 14.89 2.06 -14.54
C LYS A 101 14.92 0.68 -15.18
N ALA A 102 13.75 0.18 -15.60
CA ALA A 102 13.53 -1.18 -16.13
C ALA A 102 14.56 -1.68 -17.18
N LYS A 103 15.16 -0.79 -17.99
CA LYS A 103 16.25 -1.13 -18.93
C LYS A 103 17.54 -1.66 -18.26
N LYS A 104 17.71 -1.49 -16.94
CA LYS A 104 18.81 -2.09 -16.16
C LYS A 104 18.67 -3.60 -15.95
N LEU A 105 17.48 -4.18 -16.13
CA LEU A 105 17.15 -5.51 -15.60
C LEU A 105 17.98 -6.66 -16.21
N SER A 106 18.65 -6.44 -17.35
CA SER A 106 19.65 -7.36 -17.92
C SER A 106 21.09 -7.17 -17.40
N GLN A 107 21.29 -6.31 -16.40
CA GLN A 107 22.57 -6.00 -15.74
C GLN A 107 22.56 -6.39 -14.25
N GLU A 108 21.39 -6.74 -13.70
CA GLU A 108 21.22 -7.14 -12.30
C GLU A 108 21.46 -8.66 -12.16
N GLU A 109 22.10 -9.08 -11.06
CA GLU A 109 22.42 -10.49 -10.81
C GLU A 109 21.42 -11.20 -9.89
N ILE A 110 20.94 -10.49 -8.87
CA ILE A 110 19.88 -10.95 -7.97
C ILE A 110 18.83 -9.84 -7.83
N ILE A 111 17.58 -10.09 -8.22
CA ILE A 111 16.44 -9.21 -7.95
C ILE A 111 15.51 -9.85 -6.93
N ILE A 112 15.12 -9.07 -5.92
CA ILE A 112 14.08 -9.46 -4.97
C ILE A 112 12.92 -8.49 -5.13
N LEU A 113 11.78 -8.97 -5.61
CA LEU A 113 10.59 -8.17 -5.87
C LEU A 113 9.55 -8.40 -4.78
N ILE A 114 9.18 -7.34 -4.05
CA ILE A 114 8.11 -7.40 -3.05
C ILE A 114 6.99 -6.48 -3.55
N THR A 115 5.85 -7.05 -3.92
CA THR A 115 4.75 -6.32 -4.58
C THR A 115 3.42 -6.53 -3.88
N SER A 116 2.67 -5.46 -3.63
CA SER A 116 1.22 -5.59 -3.40
C SER A 116 0.50 -5.88 -4.73
N THR A 117 -0.79 -6.23 -4.67
CA THR A 117 -1.70 -6.35 -5.83
C THR A 117 -2.87 -5.40 -5.64
N GLN A 118 -3.37 -4.75 -6.70
CA GLN A 118 -4.39 -3.70 -6.64
C GLN A 118 -5.62 -4.03 -7.51
N GLY A 119 -6.80 -3.58 -7.07
CA GLY A 119 -8.05 -3.61 -7.84
C GLY A 119 -8.36 -4.93 -8.55
N GLU A 120 -8.17 -4.94 -9.87
CA GLU A 120 -8.44 -6.08 -10.76
C GLU A 120 -7.20 -6.93 -11.07
N GLY A 121 -6.32 -7.11 -10.07
CA GLY A 121 -5.10 -7.91 -10.16
C GLY A 121 -3.88 -7.14 -10.69
N GLU A 122 -4.00 -5.83 -10.85
CA GLU A 122 -2.94 -4.97 -11.40
C GLU A 122 -1.79 -4.80 -10.38
N PRO A 123 -0.55 -4.56 -10.82
CA PRO A 123 0.51 -4.09 -9.93
C PRO A 123 0.23 -2.64 -9.47
N PRO A 124 0.86 -2.17 -8.38
CA PRO A 124 0.75 -0.77 -7.94
C PRO A 124 1.20 0.22 -9.02
N GLU A 125 0.69 1.45 -8.96
CA GLU A 125 0.90 2.51 -9.97
C GLU A 125 2.38 2.66 -10.36
N GLU A 126 3.25 2.78 -9.36
CA GLU A 126 4.70 2.92 -9.49
C GLU A 126 5.40 1.72 -10.19
N ALA A 127 4.76 0.55 -10.23
CA ALA A 127 5.30 -0.65 -10.88
C ALA A 127 4.75 -0.89 -12.30
N LEU A 128 3.75 -0.12 -12.76
CA LEU A 128 3.21 -0.24 -14.12
C LEU A 128 4.27 -0.10 -15.23
N PRO A 129 5.27 0.81 -15.16
CA PRO A 129 6.32 0.91 -16.19
C PRO A 129 7.21 -0.35 -16.27
N LEU A 130 7.56 -0.93 -15.11
CA LEU A 130 8.33 -2.17 -15.02
C LEU A 130 7.53 -3.37 -15.54
N TYR A 131 6.25 -3.45 -15.18
CA TYR A 131 5.32 -4.47 -15.67
C TYR A 131 5.17 -4.42 -17.19
N LYS A 132 4.86 -3.24 -17.75
CA LYS A 132 4.75 -3.03 -19.20
C LYS A 132 6.05 -3.38 -19.93
N TYR A 133 7.21 -3.07 -19.37
CA TYR A 133 8.51 -3.43 -19.95
C TYR A 133 8.73 -4.96 -20.01
N LEU A 134 8.45 -5.68 -18.92
CA LEU A 134 8.61 -7.15 -18.88
C LEU A 134 7.60 -7.87 -19.78
N PHE A 135 6.35 -7.40 -19.85
CA PHE A 135 5.30 -7.99 -20.68
C PHE A 135 5.34 -7.57 -22.16
N ALA A 136 6.22 -6.64 -22.55
CA ALA A 136 6.39 -6.24 -23.94
C ALA A 136 6.88 -7.39 -24.84
N ALA A 137 6.44 -7.39 -26.11
CA ALA A 137 6.84 -8.37 -27.12
C ALA A 137 8.34 -8.33 -27.49
N LYS A 138 9.09 -7.33 -27.00
CA LYS A 138 10.54 -7.16 -27.17
C LYS A 138 11.29 -7.12 -25.82
N ALA A 139 10.72 -7.72 -24.77
CA ALA A 139 11.38 -7.86 -23.48
C ALA A 139 12.71 -8.64 -23.61
N PRO A 140 13.76 -8.27 -22.87
CA PRO A 140 15.07 -8.93 -22.94
C PRO A 140 15.01 -10.34 -22.33
N LYS A 141 15.93 -11.22 -22.77
CA LYS A 141 16.24 -12.44 -22.02
C LYS A 141 17.17 -12.12 -20.85
N LEU A 142 17.02 -12.89 -19.78
CA LEU A 142 17.50 -12.62 -18.42
C LEU A 142 18.25 -13.82 -17.83
N ALA A 143 18.88 -14.64 -18.68
CA ALA A 143 19.49 -15.92 -18.31
C ALA A 143 20.54 -15.88 -17.17
N ASN A 144 21.10 -14.69 -16.88
CA ASN A 144 22.07 -14.47 -15.80
C ASN A 144 21.43 -14.01 -14.47
N LEU A 145 20.16 -13.60 -14.50
CA LEU A 145 19.43 -13.06 -13.35
C LEU A 145 18.87 -14.20 -12.48
N GLN A 146 19.09 -14.12 -11.18
CA GLN A 146 18.37 -14.89 -10.18
C GLN A 146 17.30 -14.01 -9.51
N PHE A 147 16.13 -14.55 -9.19
CA PHE A 147 15.04 -13.76 -8.64
C PHE A 147 14.20 -14.45 -7.57
N ALA A 148 13.65 -13.66 -6.64
CA ALA A 148 12.61 -14.10 -5.71
C ALA A 148 11.46 -13.06 -5.70
N VAL A 149 10.22 -13.53 -5.52
CA VAL A 149 9.04 -12.65 -5.46
C VAL A 149 8.23 -12.93 -4.19
N MET A 150 7.80 -11.87 -3.51
CA MET A 150 6.75 -11.93 -2.50
C MET A 150 5.54 -11.10 -2.95
N GLY A 151 4.37 -11.71 -2.91
CA GLY A 151 3.09 -11.04 -3.08
C GLY A 151 2.46 -10.65 -1.75
N LEU A 152 1.92 -9.44 -1.68
CA LEU A 152 0.96 -9.04 -0.66
C LEU A 152 -0.39 -8.80 -1.36
N GLY A 153 -1.47 -9.30 -0.75
CA GLY A 153 -2.82 -9.16 -1.30
C GLY A 153 -3.89 -9.47 -0.25
N ASP A 154 -5.12 -9.67 -0.72
CA ASP A 154 -6.28 -10.02 0.09
C ASP A 154 -7.02 -11.19 -0.58
N SER A 155 -7.25 -12.30 0.15
CA SER A 155 -7.88 -13.50 -0.42
C SER A 155 -9.38 -13.37 -0.72
N SER A 156 -10.02 -12.25 -0.37
CA SER A 156 -11.40 -11.91 -0.76
C SER A 156 -11.50 -11.47 -2.23
N TYR A 157 -10.38 -11.03 -2.83
CA TYR A 157 -10.32 -10.64 -4.23
C TYR A 157 -9.97 -11.87 -5.09
N PRO A 158 -10.72 -12.18 -6.18
CA PRO A 158 -10.47 -13.36 -7.01
C PRO A 158 -9.06 -13.46 -7.60
N LYS A 159 -8.38 -12.32 -7.69
CA LYS A 159 -7.01 -12.14 -8.19
C LYS A 159 -6.02 -11.92 -7.05
N PHE A 160 -6.19 -12.64 -5.95
CA PHE A 160 -5.29 -12.66 -4.81
C PHE A 160 -3.82 -12.83 -5.25
N CYS A 161 -2.95 -11.88 -4.86
CA CYS A 161 -1.53 -11.82 -5.24
C CYS A 161 -1.23 -11.91 -6.76
N GLN A 162 -2.18 -11.55 -7.64
CA GLN A 162 -2.02 -11.72 -9.09
C GLN A 162 -0.82 -10.96 -9.67
N ALA A 163 -0.55 -9.72 -9.23
CA ALA A 163 0.62 -8.98 -9.71
C ALA A 163 1.93 -9.72 -9.41
N ALA A 164 2.04 -10.35 -8.23
CA ALA A 164 3.19 -11.15 -7.86
C ALA A 164 3.30 -12.43 -8.70
N LYS A 165 2.17 -13.10 -8.96
CA LYS A 165 2.09 -14.28 -9.85
C LYS A 165 2.54 -13.95 -11.27
N ASP A 166 2.09 -12.82 -11.80
CA ASP A 166 2.41 -12.34 -13.14
C ASP A 166 3.89 -11.98 -13.27
N PHE A 167 4.47 -11.21 -12.33
CA PHE A 167 5.90 -10.92 -12.33
C PHE A 167 6.75 -12.20 -12.19
N ASP A 168 6.39 -13.08 -11.26
CA ASP A 168 7.09 -14.34 -10.98
C ASP A 168 7.12 -15.29 -12.19
N GLN A 169 5.96 -15.53 -12.80
CA GLN A 169 5.88 -16.33 -14.02
C GLN A 169 6.59 -15.64 -15.19
N ARG A 170 6.55 -14.31 -15.27
CA ARG A 170 7.13 -13.59 -16.41
C ARG A 170 8.65 -13.53 -16.36
N LEU A 171 9.27 -13.39 -15.19
CA LEU A 171 10.72 -13.44 -15.05
C LEU A 171 11.26 -14.81 -15.49
N GLU A 172 10.59 -15.89 -15.10
CA GLU A 172 10.89 -17.26 -15.53
C GLU A 172 10.73 -17.47 -17.06
N GLN A 173 9.67 -16.95 -17.69
CA GLN A 173 9.52 -16.95 -19.16
C GLN A 173 10.64 -16.20 -19.92
N LEU A 174 11.31 -15.28 -19.24
CA LEU A 174 12.45 -14.52 -19.77
C LEU A 174 13.80 -15.17 -19.43
N ASP A 175 13.80 -16.44 -18.99
CA ASP A 175 14.96 -17.28 -18.62
C ASP A 175 15.65 -16.91 -17.29
N ALA A 176 15.07 -16.02 -16.47
CA ALA A 176 15.59 -15.77 -15.13
C ALA A 176 15.36 -16.98 -14.21
N GLN A 177 16.27 -17.22 -13.27
CA GLN A 177 16.22 -18.39 -12.37
C GLN A 177 15.58 -18.05 -11.02
N ARG A 178 14.62 -18.87 -10.58
CA ARG A 178 14.04 -18.76 -9.23
C ARG A 178 15.09 -19.03 -8.15
N LEU A 179 15.41 -18.02 -7.34
CA LEU A 179 16.24 -18.12 -6.14
C LEU A 179 15.47 -18.84 -5.01
N LEU A 180 14.18 -18.53 -4.90
CA LEU A 180 13.18 -19.14 -4.03
C LEU A 180 11.84 -19.26 -4.78
N LEU A 181 10.92 -20.07 -4.26
CA LEU A 181 9.53 -20.05 -4.69
C LEU A 181 8.83 -18.76 -4.23
N ARG A 182 7.86 -18.30 -5.01
CA ARG A 182 7.02 -17.16 -4.65
C ARG A 182 6.15 -17.49 -3.45
N VAL A 183 6.02 -16.53 -2.53
CA VAL A 183 5.06 -16.57 -1.43
C VAL A 183 3.97 -15.54 -1.67
N ASP A 184 2.71 -15.96 -1.54
CA ASP A 184 1.52 -15.12 -1.64
C ASP A 184 0.97 -14.90 -0.21
N ALA A 185 1.01 -13.67 0.30
CA ALA A 185 0.58 -13.32 1.66
C ALA A 185 -0.74 -12.51 1.68
N ASP A 186 -1.56 -12.77 2.69
CA ASP A 186 -2.88 -12.15 2.91
C ASP A 186 -2.77 -10.90 3.83
N THR A 187 -3.89 -10.37 4.31
CA THR A 187 -3.97 -9.13 5.12
C THR A 187 -3.23 -9.15 6.47
N ASP A 188 -2.79 -10.33 6.92
CA ASP A 188 -2.03 -10.64 8.14
C ASP A 188 -0.57 -11.06 7.82
N PHE A 189 0.00 -10.50 6.75
CA PHE A 189 1.29 -10.89 6.17
C PHE A 189 2.52 -10.89 7.12
N GLN A 190 2.48 -10.34 8.34
CA GLN A 190 3.63 -10.19 9.25
C GLN A 190 4.40 -11.49 9.51
N THR A 191 3.71 -12.59 9.83
CA THR A 191 4.34 -13.89 10.09
C THR A 191 4.90 -14.49 8.80
N VAL A 192 4.16 -14.34 7.70
CA VAL A 192 4.52 -14.84 6.38
C VAL A 192 5.74 -14.11 5.82
N SER A 193 5.81 -12.79 5.97
CA SER A 193 6.94 -11.95 5.54
C SER A 193 8.20 -12.27 6.34
N THR A 194 8.09 -12.40 7.67
CA THR A 194 9.23 -12.72 8.54
C THR A 194 9.85 -14.07 8.19
N ASN A 195 9.02 -15.11 8.01
CA ASN A 195 9.49 -16.43 7.60
C ASN A 195 10.11 -16.43 6.19
N TRP A 196 9.52 -15.67 5.24
CA TRP A 196 10.07 -15.56 3.89
C TRP A 196 11.37 -14.75 3.83
N ARG A 197 11.50 -13.66 4.61
CA ARG A 197 12.76 -12.93 4.76
C ARG A 197 13.86 -13.84 5.30
N GLN A 198 13.59 -14.64 6.33
CA GLN A 198 14.58 -15.60 6.84
C GLN A 198 15.02 -16.58 5.76
N ALA A 199 14.08 -17.13 4.97
CA ALA A 199 14.42 -18.01 3.85
C ALA A 199 15.28 -17.32 2.76
N VAL A 200 15.08 -16.02 2.52
CA VAL A 200 15.97 -15.21 1.65
C VAL A 200 17.36 -15.09 2.26
N ILE A 201 17.46 -14.77 3.54
CA ILE A 201 18.72 -14.62 4.30
C ILE A 201 19.52 -15.92 4.29
N ASP A 202 18.88 -17.06 4.58
CA ASP A 202 19.51 -18.38 4.53
C ASP A 202 20.02 -18.69 3.11
N LYS A 203 19.23 -18.33 2.09
CA LYS A 203 19.57 -18.60 0.69
C LYS A 203 20.74 -17.74 0.19
N LEU A 204 20.77 -16.45 0.52
CA LEU A 204 21.89 -15.56 0.20
C LEU A 204 23.17 -15.98 0.93
N SER A 205 23.05 -16.33 2.21
CA SER A 205 24.16 -16.90 3.00
C SER A 205 24.73 -18.17 2.36
N SER A 206 23.87 -19.06 1.83
CA SER A 206 24.31 -20.27 1.13
C SER A 206 25.06 -19.99 -0.19
N LEU A 207 24.79 -18.86 -0.84
CA LEU A 207 25.54 -18.43 -2.03
C LEU A 207 26.90 -17.85 -1.64
N GLN A 208 26.96 -17.04 -0.58
CA GLN A 208 28.22 -16.50 -0.04
C GLN A 208 29.16 -17.58 0.51
N GLN A 209 28.63 -18.67 1.10
CA GLN A 209 29.43 -19.79 1.61
C GLN A 209 30.18 -20.60 0.54
N SER A 210 30.06 -20.25 -0.75
CA SER A 210 31.01 -20.67 -1.78
C SER A 210 32.39 -19.95 -1.69
N VAL A 211 32.51 -18.93 -0.84
CA VAL A 211 33.73 -18.16 -0.54
C VAL A 211 33.93 -18.00 0.98
N SER A 212 34.53 -19.01 1.61
CA SER A 212 34.98 -19.00 3.02
C SER A 212 36.22 -18.08 3.20
N ILE A 213 36.57 -17.47 4.33
CA ILE A 213 36.11 -17.44 5.75
C ILE A 213 36.44 -16.02 6.30
N SER A 214 36.09 -15.53 7.51
CA SER A 214 35.62 -16.10 8.79
C SER A 214 34.86 -15.03 9.61
N PRO A 215 34.08 -15.38 10.66
CA PRO A 215 33.34 -14.40 11.47
C PRO A 215 34.24 -13.65 12.47
N THR A 216 33.86 -12.40 12.78
CA THR A 216 34.25 -11.70 14.01
C THR A 216 33.04 -11.06 14.66
N GLU A 217 32.77 -11.42 15.91
CA GLU A 217 31.75 -10.75 16.73
C GLU A 217 32.26 -9.37 17.16
N ASN A 218 31.38 -8.36 17.14
CA ASN A 218 31.56 -7.15 17.95
C ASN A 218 30.20 -6.53 18.25
N ASN A 219 29.74 -6.64 19.49
CA ASN A 219 28.54 -5.99 19.97
C ASN A 219 28.81 -4.51 20.29
N THR A 220 28.33 -3.61 19.46
CA THR A 220 28.16 -2.19 19.82
C THR A 220 26.74 -1.73 19.50
N SER A 221 25.89 -1.72 20.53
CA SER A 221 24.50 -1.28 20.48
C SER A 221 24.39 0.24 20.30
N SER A 222 24.55 0.70 19.06
CA SER A 222 24.26 2.09 18.69
C SER A 222 22.74 2.31 18.69
N SER A 223 22.23 2.94 19.74
CA SER A 223 20.82 3.34 19.84
C SER A 223 20.50 4.43 18.82
N VAL A 224 20.11 4.03 17.61
CA VAL A 224 19.47 4.93 16.65
C VAL A 224 18.22 5.50 17.31
N VAL A 225 18.11 6.83 17.36
CA VAL A 225 16.86 7.49 17.75
C VAL A 225 15.89 7.29 16.59
N VAL A 226 15.11 6.21 16.68
CA VAL A 226 13.98 5.98 15.79
C VAL A 226 12.92 7.01 16.17
N ASN A 227 12.63 7.95 15.26
CA ASN A 227 11.36 8.68 15.29
C ASN A 227 10.26 7.67 14.91
N SER A 228 9.89 6.82 15.87
CA SER A 228 8.75 5.95 15.75
C SER A 228 7.49 6.79 15.91
N ASN A 229 6.64 6.83 14.90
CA ASN A 229 5.24 7.22 15.10
C ASN A 229 4.71 6.32 16.24
N LEU A 230 4.35 6.94 17.36
CA LEU A 230 3.96 6.23 18.59
C LEU A 230 2.83 5.24 18.30
N TYR A 231 1.92 5.65 17.42
CA TYR A 231 0.78 4.89 16.97
C TYR A 231 0.96 4.36 15.55
N HIS A 232 0.62 3.09 15.35
CA HIS A 232 0.72 2.34 14.10
C HIS A 232 -0.26 1.14 14.13
N ARG A 233 -0.35 0.34 13.06
CA ARG A 233 -1.30 -0.78 12.92
C ARG A 233 -1.48 -1.61 14.19
N ASP A 234 -0.36 -2.01 14.79
CA ASP A 234 -0.31 -2.99 15.88
C ASP A 234 -0.23 -2.32 17.28
N ASN A 235 -0.15 -0.99 17.33
CA ASN A 235 -0.35 -0.14 18.50
C ASN A 235 -1.21 1.09 18.11
N PRO A 236 -2.52 0.91 17.87
CA PRO A 236 -3.38 2.00 17.40
C PRO A 236 -3.65 3.02 18.51
N PHE A 237 -3.86 4.28 18.12
CA PHE A 237 -4.40 5.31 19.00
C PHE A 237 -5.88 5.05 19.27
N VAL A 238 -6.38 5.48 20.43
CA VAL A 238 -7.78 5.31 20.84
C VAL A 238 -8.44 6.68 20.84
N ALA A 239 -9.01 7.05 19.69
CA ALA A 239 -9.56 8.37 19.43
C ALA A 239 -11.05 8.46 19.80
N PRO A 240 -11.48 9.52 20.50
CA PRO A 240 -12.89 9.91 20.58
C PRO A 240 -13.48 10.23 19.21
N VAL A 241 -14.76 9.91 19.00
CA VAL A 241 -15.56 10.39 17.87
C VAL A 241 -16.15 11.75 18.22
N ASN A 242 -15.86 12.79 17.43
CA ASN A 242 -16.43 14.12 17.62
C ASN A 242 -17.79 14.26 16.91
N VAL A 243 -17.93 13.70 15.71
CA VAL A 243 -19.15 13.77 14.87
C VAL A 243 -19.35 12.49 14.06
N ASN A 244 -20.60 12.03 13.94
CA ASN A 244 -21.02 10.98 12.99
C ASN A 244 -22.27 11.39 12.18
N GLN A 245 -22.11 12.24 11.16
CA GLN A 245 -23.21 12.87 10.42
C GLN A 245 -23.51 12.22 9.06
N LYS A 246 -24.77 11.88 8.76
CA LYS A 246 -25.21 11.58 7.37
C LYS A 246 -25.18 12.85 6.51
N ILE A 247 -24.41 12.82 5.42
CA ILE A 247 -24.23 13.94 4.47
C ILE A 247 -24.93 13.76 3.12
N THR A 248 -25.59 12.63 2.90
CA THR A 248 -26.63 12.48 1.85
C THR A 248 -28.01 12.82 2.43
N SER A 249 -28.99 13.15 1.59
CA SER A 249 -30.34 13.46 2.05
C SER A 249 -31.00 12.25 2.73
N ARG A 250 -32.07 12.49 3.51
CA ARG A 250 -32.81 11.43 4.22
C ARG A 250 -33.23 10.32 3.26
N ASP A 251 -33.79 10.69 2.12
CA ASP A 251 -34.39 9.82 1.12
C ASP A 251 -33.39 9.27 0.07
N SER A 252 -32.08 9.52 0.23
CA SER A 252 -31.05 8.91 -0.61
C SER A 252 -30.96 7.40 -0.36
N ASP A 253 -30.92 6.62 -1.46
CA ASP A 253 -30.50 5.20 -1.51
C ASP A 253 -29.16 4.95 -0.78
N ARG A 254 -28.32 5.99 -0.67
CA ARG A 254 -26.98 5.92 -0.08
C ARG A 254 -26.98 6.54 1.31
N ASP A 255 -26.37 5.83 2.24
CA ASP A 255 -26.02 6.35 3.56
C ASP A 255 -24.52 6.64 3.53
N ILE A 256 -24.16 7.92 3.39
CA ILE A 256 -22.76 8.38 3.39
C ILE A 256 -22.57 9.28 4.61
N ARG A 257 -21.54 8.98 5.40
CA ARG A 257 -21.21 9.67 6.65
C ARG A 257 -19.98 10.55 6.50
N HIS A 258 -20.04 11.73 7.09
CA HIS A 258 -18.87 12.43 7.59
C HIS A 258 -18.61 11.93 9.02
N ILE A 259 -17.37 11.57 9.32
CA ILE A 259 -16.97 11.12 10.66
C ILE A 259 -15.70 11.84 11.04
N GLU A 260 -15.64 12.38 12.25
CA GLU A 260 -14.55 13.20 12.76
C GLU A 260 -14.00 12.55 14.04
N PHE A 261 -12.67 12.40 14.12
CA PHE A 261 -11.98 11.82 15.27
C PHE A 261 -11.02 12.83 15.89
N ASP A 262 -11.02 12.93 17.22
CA ASP A 262 -10.10 13.75 18.00
C ASP A 262 -8.71 13.09 18.11
N LEU A 263 -7.65 13.84 17.80
CA LEU A 263 -6.25 13.45 17.88
C LEU A 263 -5.50 14.17 19.03
N THR A 264 -6.19 14.98 19.84
CA THR A 264 -5.59 15.83 20.88
C THR A 264 -4.64 15.04 21.79
N GLY A 265 -3.37 15.45 21.84
CA GLY A 265 -2.35 14.81 22.69
C GLY A 265 -1.83 13.45 22.21
N SER A 266 -2.11 13.05 20.96
CA SER A 266 -1.58 11.83 20.35
C SER A 266 -0.24 12.00 19.63
N ASP A 267 0.19 13.25 19.38
CA ASP A 267 1.28 13.64 18.48
C ASP A 267 1.16 13.06 17.04
N ILE A 268 -0.03 12.60 16.63
CA ILE A 268 -0.28 12.08 15.29
C ILE A 268 -0.23 13.23 14.28
N ASN A 269 0.65 13.08 13.29
CA ASN A 269 0.77 13.97 12.15
C ASN A 269 0.36 13.21 10.89
N TYR A 270 -0.42 13.82 9.99
CA TYR A 270 -0.84 13.24 8.72
C TYR A 270 -0.85 14.29 7.60
N GLN A 271 -0.83 13.84 6.34
CA GLN A 271 -0.91 14.73 5.18
C GLN A 271 -2.10 14.38 4.28
N PRO A 272 -2.67 15.36 3.53
CA PRO A 272 -3.70 15.09 2.54
C PRO A 272 -3.26 14.01 1.53
N GLY A 273 -4.09 12.96 1.40
CA GLY A 273 -3.80 11.77 0.60
C GLY A 273 -3.27 10.57 1.39
N ASP A 274 -2.99 10.72 2.69
CA ASP A 274 -2.82 9.60 3.62
C ASP A 274 -4.16 8.87 3.87
N ALA A 275 -4.05 7.64 4.38
CA ALA A 275 -5.19 6.82 4.76
C ALA A 275 -5.23 6.61 6.28
N LEU A 276 -6.43 6.65 6.86
CA LEU A 276 -6.67 6.23 8.23
C LEU A 276 -7.05 4.75 8.24
N GLY A 277 -6.28 3.92 8.94
CA GLY A 277 -6.62 2.55 9.27
C GLY A 277 -7.51 2.52 10.51
N VAL A 278 -8.74 2.05 10.35
CA VAL A 278 -9.74 1.93 11.43
C VAL A 278 -9.89 0.45 11.80
N TRP A 279 -9.57 0.11 13.04
CA TRP A 279 -9.97 -1.18 13.63
C TRP A 279 -11.45 -1.11 14.05
N TYR A 280 -12.21 -2.15 13.68
CA TYR A 280 -13.65 -2.24 13.93
C TYR A 280 -13.98 -3.50 14.73
N GLN A 281 -15.24 -3.64 15.13
CA GLN A 281 -15.80 -4.86 15.73
C GLN A 281 -16.98 -5.37 14.90
N ASN A 282 -17.16 -6.70 14.83
CA ASN A 282 -18.37 -7.29 14.26
C ASN A 282 -19.56 -7.03 15.20
N SER A 283 -20.74 -6.77 14.66
CA SER A 283 -21.90 -6.44 15.49
C SER A 283 -22.46 -7.67 16.21
N ASP A 284 -23.00 -7.46 17.41
CA ASP A 284 -23.60 -8.52 18.24
C ASP A 284 -24.64 -9.34 17.46
N GLU A 285 -25.47 -8.72 16.60
CA GLU A 285 -26.51 -9.45 15.87
C GLU A 285 -25.94 -10.41 14.82
N LEU A 286 -24.76 -10.09 14.25
CA LEU A 286 -24.05 -10.97 13.32
C LEU A 286 -23.37 -12.11 14.08
N VAL A 287 -22.79 -11.82 15.25
CA VAL A 287 -22.13 -12.82 16.10
C VAL A 287 -23.16 -13.80 16.69
N ASP A 288 -24.28 -13.31 17.21
CA ASP A 288 -25.35 -14.13 17.76
C ASP A 288 -26.06 -14.96 16.67
N GLU A 289 -26.17 -14.44 15.44
CA GLU A 289 -26.58 -15.23 14.28
C GLU A 289 -25.58 -16.35 13.98
N MET A 290 -24.28 -16.06 13.98
CA MET A 290 -23.21 -17.03 13.70
C MET A 290 -23.19 -18.17 14.74
N LEU A 291 -23.34 -17.83 16.02
CA LEU A 291 -23.46 -18.76 17.14
C LEU A 291 -24.71 -19.65 17.01
N ASN A 292 -25.87 -19.06 16.73
CA ASN A 292 -27.14 -19.78 16.52
C ASN A 292 -27.09 -20.75 15.31
N ILE A 293 -26.45 -20.35 14.20
CA ILE A 293 -26.25 -21.22 13.03
C ILE A 293 -25.35 -22.42 13.37
N THR A 294 -24.29 -22.19 14.13
CA THR A 294 -23.29 -23.22 14.49
C THR A 294 -23.66 -24.05 15.72
N GLN A 295 -24.72 -23.66 16.44
CA GLN A 295 -25.18 -24.26 17.70
C GLN A 295 -24.13 -24.18 18.84
N LEU A 296 -23.33 -23.10 18.83
CA LEU A 296 -22.34 -22.76 19.85
C LEU A 296 -22.91 -21.69 20.79
N THR A 297 -22.45 -21.66 22.03
CA THR A 297 -22.97 -20.74 23.07
C THR A 297 -22.28 -19.38 23.06
N GLY A 298 -21.02 -19.32 22.65
CA GLY A 298 -20.17 -18.13 22.74
C GLY A 298 -19.30 -18.12 24.01
N ASP A 299 -19.68 -18.89 25.03
CA ASP A 299 -18.93 -19.06 26.29
C ASP A 299 -17.79 -20.09 26.17
N GLU A 300 -17.69 -20.82 25.06
CA GLU A 300 -16.61 -21.79 24.84
C GLU A 300 -15.25 -21.09 24.86
N LEU A 301 -14.32 -21.59 25.69
CA LEU A 301 -12.92 -21.17 25.64
C LEU A 301 -12.24 -21.74 24.40
N VAL A 302 -11.55 -20.87 23.67
CA VAL A 302 -10.78 -21.16 22.46
C VAL A 302 -9.37 -20.60 22.58
N GLU A 303 -8.41 -21.29 21.98
CA GLU A 303 -7.04 -20.80 21.84
C GLU A 303 -6.95 -19.81 20.67
N HIS A 304 -6.53 -18.59 20.97
CA HIS A 304 -6.23 -17.56 19.98
C HIS A 304 -4.94 -16.84 20.39
N ASN A 305 -3.95 -16.79 19.48
CA ASN A 305 -2.63 -16.19 19.72
C ASN A 305 -1.93 -16.65 21.03
N GLY A 306 -2.11 -17.93 21.40
CA GLY A 306 -1.54 -18.51 22.62
C GLY A 306 -2.27 -18.13 23.93
N GLN A 307 -3.42 -17.44 23.84
CA GLN A 307 -4.29 -17.11 24.97
C GLN A 307 -5.59 -17.90 24.90
N GLN A 308 -6.20 -18.16 26.07
CA GLN A 308 -7.52 -18.78 26.19
C GLN A 308 -8.55 -17.68 26.45
N ILE A 309 -9.44 -17.46 25.48
CA ILE A 309 -10.49 -16.43 25.52
C ILE A 309 -11.82 -17.01 25.01
N THR A 310 -12.94 -16.33 25.26
CA THR A 310 -14.26 -16.84 24.86
C THR A 310 -14.47 -16.73 23.35
N LEU A 311 -15.22 -17.66 22.78
CA LEU A 311 -15.59 -17.65 21.38
C LEU A 311 -16.30 -16.35 20.98
N LYS A 312 -17.20 -15.81 21.83
CA LYS A 312 -17.89 -14.54 21.53
C LYS A 312 -16.90 -13.36 21.44
N THR A 313 -15.90 -13.26 22.31
CA THR A 313 -14.85 -12.22 22.19
C THR A 313 -14.06 -12.37 20.89
N VAL A 314 -13.67 -13.59 20.50
CA VAL A 314 -12.98 -13.82 19.22
C VAL A 314 -13.84 -13.38 18.03
N LEU A 315 -15.12 -13.78 18.01
CA LEU A 315 -16.06 -13.45 16.93
C LEU A 315 -16.35 -11.93 16.84
N ILE A 316 -16.28 -11.18 17.93
CA ILE A 316 -16.44 -9.71 17.92
C ILE A 316 -15.15 -9.00 17.47
N GLU A 317 -13.99 -9.35 18.04
CA GLU A 317 -12.78 -8.52 18.00
C GLU A 317 -11.64 -9.04 17.12
N HIS A 318 -11.64 -10.32 16.71
CA HIS A 318 -10.41 -10.98 16.23
C HIS A 318 -10.53 -11.73 14.90
N VAL A 319 -11.74 -12.01 14.39
CA VAL A 319 -11.95 -12.68 13.10
C VAL A 319 -12.93 -11.95 12.19
N GLU A 320 -12.73 -12.07 10.88
CA GLU A 320 -13.62 -11.49 9.86
C GLU A 320 -14.85 -12.38 9.63
N LEU A 321 -16.05 -11.79 9.59
CA LEU A 321 -17.34 -12.50 9.47
C LEU A 321 -18.22 -12.03 8.29
N THR A 322 -17.85 -10.96 7.57
CA THR A 322 -18.71 -10.34 6.54
C THR A 322 -18.34 -10.71 5.10
N GLN A 323 -17.17 -11.30 4.88
CA GLN A 323 -16.64 -11.71 3.58
C GLN A 323 -16.45 -13.23 3.52
N ASN A 324 -16.71 -13.80 2.34
CA ASN A 324 -16.46 -15.22 2.06
C ASN A 324 -15.26 -15.34 1.11
N THR A 325 -14.50 -16.42 1.19
CA THR A 325 -13.34 -16.66 0.30
C THR A 325 -13.31 -18.12 -0.16
N PRO A 326 -12.71 -18.44 -1.33
CA PRO A 326 -12.56 -19.81 -1.80
C PRO A 326 -11.95 -20.74 -0.75
N VAL A 327 -10.94 -20.26 0.00
CA VAL A 327 -10.25 -21.02 1.04
C VAL A 327 -11.16 -21.32 2.23
N ILE A 328 -12.05 -20.41 2.62
CA ILE A 328 -13.03 -20.63 3.70
C ILE A 328 -14.04 -21.69 3.25
N ILE A 329 -14.57 -21.59 2.03
CA ILE A 329 -15.51 -22.56 1.44
C ILE A 329 -14.88 -23.96 1.38
N GLU A 330 -13.66 -24.08 0.85
CA GLU A 330 -12.90 -25.34 0.77
C GLU A 330 -12.69 -25.99 2.14
N LYS A 331 -12.15 -25.24 3.10
CA LYS A 331 -11.91 -25.76 4.46
C LYS A 331 -13.22 -26.12 5.17
N TYR A 332 -14.28 -25.32 5.02
CA TYR A 332 -15.58 -25.59 5.65
C TYR A 332 -16.21 -26.86 5.09
N ALA A 333 -16.21 -27.03 3.75
CA ALA A 333 -16.67 -28.25 3.09
C ALA A 333 -15.96 -29.50 3.60
N GLN A 334 -14.64 -29.41 3.83
CA GLN A 334 -13.84 -30.49 4.40
C GLN A 334 -14.14 -30.72 5.90
N ALA A 335 -14.41 -29.67 6.67
CA ALA A 335 -14.73 -29.76 8.09
C ALA A 335 -16.10 -30.43 8.35
N ILE A 336 -17.15 -30.03 7.62
CA ILE A 336 -18.51 -30.57 7.82
C ILE A 336 -18.89 -31.72 6.87
N GLN A 337 -18.04 -32.05 5.90
CA GLN A 337 -18.23 -33.12 4.91
C GLN A 337 -19.55 -33.03 4.10
N HIS A 338 -20.06 -31.81 3.86
CA HIS A 338 -21.36 -31.62 3.19
C HIS A 338 -21.29 -32.03 1.69
N PRO A 339 -22.07 -33.03 1.20
CA PRO A 339 -21.87 -33.61 -0.13
C PRO A 339 -21.99 -32.63 -1.30
N GLU A 340 -22.89 -31.66 -1.21
CA GLU A 340 -23.07 -30.62 -2.23
C GLU A 340 -21.86 -29.68 -2.28
N LEU A 341 -21.36 -29.27 -1.11
CA LEU A 341 -20.24 -28.33 -1.00
C LEU A 341 -18.92 -29.00 -1.39
N LEU A 342 -18.73 -30.27 -1.00
CA LEU A 342 -17.67 -31.17 -1.49
C LEU A 342 -17.76 -31.48 -3.00
N THR A 343 -18.87 -31.16 -3.66
CA THR A 343 -19.01 -31.24 -5.12
C THR A 343 -18.68 -29.89 -5.75
N LEU A 344 -19.19 -28.79 -5.18
CA LEU A 344 -18.95 -27.42 -5.63
C LEU A 344 -17.46 -27.05 -5.62
N ILE A 345 -16.70 -27.39 -4.57
CA ILE A 345 -15.26 -27.08 -4.47
C ILE A 345 -14.38 -27.75 -5.55
N LYS A 346 -14.93 -28.65 -6.37
CA LYS A 346 -14.24 -29.26 -7.51
C LYS A 346 -14.38 -28.42 -8.79
N ASP A 347 -15.35 -27.52 -8.83
CA ASP A 347 -15.52 -26.51 -9.88
C ASP A 347 -14.96 -25.18 -9.37
N ARG A 348 -13.84 -24.76 -9.97
CA ARG A 348 -13.12 -23.56 -9.56
C ARG A 348 -13.90 -22.28 -9.84
N ASP A 349 -14.71 -22.25 -10.90
CA ASP A 349 -15.43 -21.04 -11.29
C ASP A 349 -16.67 -20.88 -10.42
N ALA A 350 -17.39 -21.97 -10.13
CA ALA A 350 -18.49 -21.98 -9.15
C ALA A 350 -18.03 -21.65 -7.72
N LEU A 351 -16.83 -22.10 -7.33
CA LEU A 351 -16.20 -21.77 -6.04
C LEU A 351 -15.90 -20.27 -5.91
N ILE A 352 -15.37 -19.65 -6.98
CA ILE A 352 -15.14 -18.21 -7.02
C ILE A 352 -16.47 -17.46 -7.02
N GLU A 353 -17.44 -17.85 -7.86
CA GLU A 353 -18.77 -17.22 -7.91
C GLU A 353 -19.47 -17.26 -6.54
N MET A 354 -19.46 -18.39 -5.84
CA MET A 354 -20.03 -18.50 -4.49
C MET A 354 -19.34 -17.55 -3.50
N SER A 355 -18.01 -17.45 -3.52
CA SER A 355 -17.28 -16.54 -2.61
C SER A 355 -17.63 -15.06 -2.82
N GLN A 356 -18.01 -14.67 -4.05
CA GLN A 356 -18.38 -13.30 -4.39
C GLN A 356 -19.87 -12.97 -4.20
N THR A 357 -20.74 -13.99 -4.16
CA THR A 357 -22.20 -13.82 -4.19
C THR A 357 -22.91 -14.23 -2.90
N LEU A 358 -22.29 -15.09 -2.07
CA LEU A 358 -22.87 -15.62 -0.84
C LEU A 358 -21.95 -15.31 0.36
N PRO A 359 -22.34 -14.35 1.23
CA PRO A 359 -21.57 -14.03 2.44
C PRO A 359 -21.39 -15.23 3.36
N LEU A 360 -20.36 -15.16 4.21
CA LEU A 360 -19.93 -16.28 5.05
C LEU A 360 -21.06 -16.82 5.93
N VAL A 361 -21.72 -15.94 6.68
CA VAL A 361 -22.86 -16.31 7.54
C VAL A 361 -24.04 -16.93 6.76
N ASP A 362 -24.29 -16.48 5.53
CA ASP A 362 -25.35 -17.03 4.67
C ASP A 362 -24.97 -18.41 4.11
N MET A 363 -23.69 -18.63 3.79
CA MET A 363 -23.17 -19.95 3.42
C MET A 363 -23.32 -20.95 4.56
N PHE A 364 -22.92 -20.60 5.79
CA PHE A 364 -23.06 -21.47 6.96
C PHE A 364 -24.54 -21.73 7.29
N ASN A 365 -25.43 -20.74 7.09
CA ASN A 365 -26.87 -20.92 7.26
C ASN A 365 -27.48 -21.90 6.24
N ARG A 366 -27.01 -21.86 4.98
CA ARG A 366 -27.47 -22.74 3.90
C ARG A 366 -26.91 -24.16 4.03
N TYR A 367 -25.63 -24.29 4.35
CA TYR A 367 -24.90 -25.56 4.44
C TYR A 367 -24.56 -25.92 5.88
N ARG A 368 -25.58 -26.04 6.73
CA ARG A 368 -25.38 -26.30 8.17
C ARG A 368 -24.68 -27.63 8.41
N GLY A 369 -23.71 -27.62 9.33
CA GLY A 369 -23.01 -28.79 9.82
C GLY A 369 -22.32 -28.50 11.15
N ASN A 370 -21.99 -29.57 11.88
CA ASN A 370 -21.44 -29.46 13.23
C ASN A 370 -19.97 -28.99 13.17
N LEU A 371 -19.63 -27.97 13.96
CA LEU A 371 -18.26 -27.53 14.21
C LEU A 371 -17.97 -27.52 15.71
N THR A 372 -16.68 -27.59 16.07
CA THR A 372 -16.24 -27.15 17.41
C THR A 372 -15.92 -25.66 17.37
N ALA A 373 -15.96 -24.98 18.51
CA ALA A 373 -15.55 -23.58 18.63
C ALA A 373 -14.12 -23.34 18.08
N GLN A 374 -13.16 -24.21 18.40
CA GLN A 374 -11.79 -24.10 17.88
C GLN A 374 -11.72 -24.31 16.36
N THR A 375 -12.53 -25.22 15.81
CA THR A 375 -12.61 -25.43 14.35
C THR A 375 -13.19 -24.20 13.67
N LEU A 376 -14.25 -23.59 14.22
CA LEU A 376 -14.81 -22.34 13.69
C LEU A 376 -13.74 -21.24 13.62
N VAL A 377 -13.02 -20.99 14.72
CA VAL A 377 -11.95 -19.97 14.75
C VAL A 377 -10.83 -20.27 13.73
N ALA A 378 -10.45 -21.54 13.53
CA ALA A 378 -9.42 -21.95 12.58
C ALA A 378 -9.84 -21.94 11.09
N LEU A 379 -11.16 -21.85 10.82
CA LEU A 379 -11.70 -21.65 9.47
C LEU A 379 -11.65 -20.18 9.06
N LEU A 380 -11.95 -19.28 9.99
CA LEU A 380 -12.10 -17.84 9.75
C LEU A 380 -10.75 -17.14 9.52
N ARG A 381 -10.79 -15.98 8.87
CA ARG A 381 -9.62 -15.09 8.71
C ARG A 381 -9.47 -14.21 9.96
N PRO A 382 -8.24 -13.81 10.35
CA PRO A 382 -8.05 -12.72 11.29
C PRO A 382 -8.75 -11.44 10.82
N LEU A 383 -9.24 -10.66 11.78
CA LEU A 383 -9.80 -9.34 11.52
C LEU A 383 -8.69 -8.38 11.04
N ALA A 384 -9.00 -7.51 10.08
CA ALA A 384 -8.06 -6.54 9.54
C ALA A 384 -8.66 -5.12 9.60
N PRO A 385 -7.85 -4.08 9.86
CA PRO A 385 -8.34 -2.71 9.90
C PRO A 385 -8.78 -2.27 8.50
N ARG A 386 -9.85 -1.46 8.42
CA ARG A 386 -10.30 -0.89 7.15
C ARG A 386 -9.65 0.46 6.94
N PHE A 387 -8.97 0.60 5.80
CA PHE A 387 -8.39 1.87 5.36
C PHE A 387 -9.44 2.75 4.68
N TYR A 388 -9.35 4.05 4.97
CA TYR A 388 -10.15 5.12 4.37
C TYR A 388 -9.25 6.30 4.02
N SER A 389 -9.34 6.83 2.80
CA SER A 389 -8.63 8.05 2.38
C SER A 389 -9.10 9.24 3.23
N ILE A 390 -8.16 9.99 3.83
CA ILE A 390 -8.48 11.07 4.76
C ILE A 390 -9.16 12.24 4.03
N ALA A 391 -10.20 12.80 4.66
CA ALA A 391 -11.08 13.84 4.13
C ALA A 391 -10.84 15.25 4.73
N SER A 392 -9.70 15.44 5.41
CA SER A 392 -9.29 16.71 6.00
C SER A 392 -7.81 17.04 5.73
N ALA A 393 -7.42 18.30 5.88
CA ALA A 393 -6.02 18.72 6.00
C ALA A 393 -5.72 19.19 7.43
N GLN A 394 -4.64 18.71 8.02
CA GLN A 394 -4.29 19.02 9.42
C GLN A 394 -4.01 20.54 9.61
N ASP A 395 -3.48 21.21 8.59
CA ASP A 395 -3.30 22.68 8.55
C ASP A 395 -4.61 23.50 8.64
N GLU A 396 -5.78 22.89 8.37
CA GLU A 396 -7.09 23.53 8.45
C GLU A 396 -7.86 23.12 9.73
N VAL A 397 -7.78 21.84 10.12
CA VAL A 397 -8.61 21.27 11.21
C VAL A 397 -7.87 21.09 12.53
N GLY A 398 -6.55 21.21 12.55
CA GLY A 398 -5.74 21.01 13.76
C GLY A 398 -5.70 19.54 14.19
N ASP A 399 -5.95 19.26 15.46
CA ASP A 399 -5.90 17.92 16.05
C ASP A 399 -7.16 17.07 15.76
N GLU A 400 -7.69 17.12 14.54
CA GLU A 400 -8.84 16.31 14.10
C GLU A 400 -8.50 15.53 12.82
N VAL A 401 -9.13 14.37 12.61
CA VAL A 401 -9.06 13.64 11.32
C VAL A 401 -10.44 13.20 10.85
N HIS A 402 -10.77 13.54 9.60
CA HIS A 402 -12.11 13.38 9.05
C HIS A 402 -12.14 12.28 7.99
N LEU A 403 -13.24 11.52 7.91
CA LEU A 403 -13.50 10.49 6.90
C LEU A 403 -14.78 10.77 6.10
N THR A 404 -14.86 10.19 4.89
CA THR A 404 -16.11 10.11 4.11
C THR A 404 -16.47 8.64 3.86
N VAL A 405 -17.41 8.09 4.63
CA VAL A 405 -17.69 6.65 4.68
C VAL A 405 -19.04 6.32 4.04
N ASN A 406 -19.05 5.51 2.98
CA ASN A 406 -20.29 4.94 2.43
C ASN A 406 -20.63 3.64 3.18
N VAL A 407 -21.79 3.61 3.84
CA VAL A 407 -22.27 2.43 4.56
C VAL A 407 -22.62 1.35 3.56
N VAL A 408 -21.89 0.23 3.59
CA VAL A 408 -22.15 -0.91 2.71
C VAL A 408 -23.39 -1.63 3.23
N ARG A 409 -24.49 -1.58 2.46
CA ARG A 409 -25.73 -2.33 2.70
C ARG A 409 -26.16 -3.01 1.40
N TYR A 410 -26.58 -4.27 1.49
CA TYR A 410 -27.07 -5.08 0.36
C TYR A 410 -28.10 -6.11 0.84
N GLN A 411 -28.70 -6.87 -0.08
CA GLN A 411 -29.74 -7.86 0.22
C GLN A 411 -29.31 -9.25 -0.24
N ILE A 412 -29.44 -10.24 0.64
CA ILE A 412 -29.28 -11.68 0.34
C ILE A 412 -30.58 -12.37 0.76
N GLU A 413 -31.27 -13.02 -0.18
CA GLU A 413 -32.53 -13.76 0.06
C GLU A 413 -33.62 -12.95 0.80
N GLY A 414 -33.61 -11.62 0.68
CA GLY A 414 -34.53 -10.69 1.36
C GLY A 414 -34.09 -10.25 2.77
N LYS A 415 -32.91 -10.67 3.22
CA LYS A 415 -32.25 -10.20 4.44
C LYS A 415 -31.20 -9.14 4.13
N THR A 416 -31.26 -8.02 4.86
CA THR A 416 -30.23 -6.98 4.81
C THR A 416 -28.90 -7.50 5.36
N ARG A 417 -27.84 -7.36 4.58
CA ARG A 417 -26.44 -7.58 4.98
C ARG A 417 -25.67 -6.27 4.93
N THR A 418 -24.65 -6.15 5.77
CA THR A 418 -23.84 -4.93 5.92
C THR A 418 -22.34 -5.28 5.89
N GLY A 419 -21.49 -4.32 5.51
CA GLY A 419 -20.03 -4.51 5.52
C GLY A 419 -19.42 -4.07 6.86
N GLY A 420 -18.65 -4.95 7.52
CA GLY A 420 -18.24 -4.85 8.93
C GLY A 420 -17.84 -3.44 9.41
N ALA A 421 -16.69 -2.93 8.96
CA ALA A 421 -16.19 -1.61 9.35
C ALA A 421 -17.19 -0.47 9.09
N SER A 422 -17.90 -0.51 7.95
CA SER A 422 -18.89 0.51 7.60
C SER A 422 -20.19 0.41 8.42
N ASN A 423 -20.49 -0.77 8.96
CA ASN A 423 -21.61 -0.99 9.88
C ASN A 423 -21.27 -0.51 11.29
N PHE A 424 -20.06 -0.84 11.75
CA PHE A 424 -19.48 -0.36 13.01
C PHE A 424 -19.49 1.17 13.06
N LEU A 425 -18.84 1.81 12.10
CA LEU A 425 -18.71 3.26 12.00
C LEU A 425 -20.03 4.03 11.86
N ALA A 426 -21.15 3.40 11.48
CA ALA A 426 -22.41 4.10 11.19
C ALA A 426 -23.59 3.73 12.09
N ASN A 427 -23.51 2.59 12.80
CA ASN A 427 -24.63 2.05 13.59
C ASN A 427 -24.22 1.44 14.95
N GLN A 428 -22.92 1.25 15.24
CA GLN A 428 -22.45 0.72 16.53
C GLN A 428 -21.73 1.77 17.41
N ILE A 429 -21.28 2.88 16.82
CA ILE A 429 -20.64 3.99 17.55
C ILE A 429 -21.51 5.25 17.50
N ALA A 430 -21.55 5.96 18.63
CA ALA A 430 -22.12 7.29 18.81
C ALA A 430 -21.01 8.34 18.97
N ASP A 431 -21.40 9.61 19.09
CA ASP A 431 -20.47 10.68 19.43
C ASP A 431 -19.89 10.42 20.85
N GLN A 432 -18.59 10.69 21.03
CA GLN A 432 -17.76 10.41 22.21
C GLN A 432 -17.40 8.93 22.48
N ASP A 433 -17.83 7.98 21.64
CA ASP A 433 -17.28 6.62 21.69
C ASP A 433 -15.81 6.58 21.22
N GLN A 434 -15.08 5.56 21.65
CA GLN A 434 -13.64 5.41 21.41
C GLN A 434 -13.34 4.38 20.30
N VAL A 435 -12.60 4.81 19.28
CA VAL A 435 -12.23 3.99 18.11
C VAL A 435 -10.72 3.85 17.98
N LYS A 436 -10.27 2.62 17.73
CA LYS A 436 -8.85 2.27 17.51
C LYS A 436 -8.43 2.67 16.09
N ILE A 437 -7.63 3.73 15.94
CA ILE A 437 -7.19 4.28 14.64
C ILE A 437 -5.67 4.38 14.53
N PHE A 438 -5.15 4.43 13.30
CA PHE A 438 -3.76 4.78 12.99
C PHE A 438 -3.63 5.38 11.59
N VAL A 439 -2.60 6.17 11.34
CA VAL A 439 -2.30 6.73 10.00
C VAL A 439 -1.36 5.79 9.24
N GLU A 440 -1.66 5.53 7.97
CA GLU A 440 -0.76 4.87 7.01
C GLU A 440 -0.39 5.88 5.92
N HIS A 441 0.90 6.23 5.83
CA HIS A 441 1.37 7.30 4.95
C HIS A 441 1.46 6.86 3.48
N ASN A 442 1.15 7.78 2.58
CA ASN A 442 1.05 7.54 1.14
C ASN A 442 1.82 8.59 0.31
N ASP A 443 3.15 8.46 0.26
CA ASP A 443 4.03 9.31 -0.56
C ASP A 443 3.74 9.27 -2.08
N ASN A 444 2.83 8.39 -2.52
CA ASN A 444 2.39 8.24 -3.90
C ASN A 444 1.06 8.96 -4.21
N PHE A 445 0.35 9.49 -3.19
CA PHE A 445 -0.83 10.35 -3.37
C PHE A 445 -0.65 11.69 -2.62
N ARG A 446 -0.19 12.72 -3.34
CA ARG A 446 0.21 14.03 -2.78
C ARG A 446 0.00 15.19 -3.74
N LEU A 447 -0.32 16.37 -3.18
CA LEU A 447 -0.30 17.66 -3.86
C LEU A 447 1.10 18.00 -4.43
N PRO A 448 1.20 18.92 -5.42
CA PRO A 448 2.49 19.39 -5.93
C PRO A 448 3.22 20.26 -4.89
N ASN A 449 4.56 20.18 -4.86
CA ASN A 449 5.40 21.02 -3.98
C ASN A 449 5.33 22.52 -4.33
N ASP A 450 5.00 22.86 -5.59
CA ASP A 450 4.68 24.23 -5.99
C ASP A 450 3.18 24.49 -5.87
N THR A 451 2.82 25.38 -4.95
CA THR A 451 1.43 25.78 -4.70
C THR A 451 0.78 26.55 -5.85
N ASN A 452 1.53 26.95 -6.88
CA ASN A 452 1.02 27.56 -8.12
C ASN A 452 0.62 26.54 -9.19
N THR A 453 1.08 25.29 -9.09
CA THR A 453 0.82 24.27 -10.10
C THR A 453 -0.67 23.91 -10.16
N PRO A 454 -1.31 23.86 -11.34
CA PRO A 454 -2.72 23.51 -11.46
C PRO A 454 -2.99 22.03 -11.11
N ILE A 455 -4.15 21.73 -10.52
CA ILE A 455 -4.59 20.34 -10.27
C ILE A 455 -5.98 20.05 -10.84
N ILE A 456 -6.14 18.85 -11.38
CA ILE A 456 -7.39 18.29 -11.88
C ILE A 456 -7.75 17.08 -11.01
N MET A 457 -8.84 17.20 -10.26
CA MET A 457 -9.32 16.22 -9.29
C MET A 457 -10.58 15.53 -9.82
N ILE A 458 -10.59 14.19 -9.88
CA ILE A 458 -11.63 13.42 -10.56
C ILE A 458 -12.19 12.35 -9.60
N ALA A 459 -13.41 12.58 -9.10
CA ALA A 459 -14.04 11.79 -8.04
C ALA A 459 -15.40 11.21 -8.43
N ALA A 460 -15.72 10.04 -7.87
CA ALA A 460 -17.09 9.54 -7.83
C ALA A 460 -17.45 9.05 -6.42
N GLY A 461 -18.62 9.47 -5.91
CA GLY A 461 -19.07 9.13 -4.56
C GLY A 461 -18.07 9.53 -3.47
N THR A 462 -17.69 8.61 -2.60
CA THR A 462 -16.75 8.89 -1.49
C THR A 462 -15.32 9.19 -1.94
N GLY A 463 -14.98 8.95 -3.22
CA GLY A 463 -13.69 9.36 -3.79
C GLY A 463 -13.46 10.88 -3.81
N ILE A 464 -14.44 11.67 -3.38
CA ILE A 464 -14.30 13.11 -3.12
C ILE A 464 -13.45 13.41 -1.85
N ALA A 465 -13.27 12.42 -0.96
CA ALA A 465 -12.60 12.58 0.34
C ALA A 465 -11.23 13.27 0.26
N PRO A 466 -10.20 12.72 -0.43
CA PRO A 466 -8.88 13.36 -0.46
C PRO A 466 -8.89 14.70 -1.20
N PHE A 467 -9.91 15.01 -2.00
CA PHE A 467 -10.04 16.29 -2.68
C PHE A 467 -10.63 17.40 -1.80
N ARG A 468 -11.39 17.04 -0.76
CA ARG A 468 -11.73 17.96 0.34
C ARG A 468 -10.46 18.35 1.10
N ALA A 469 -9.66 17.34 1.48
CA ALA A 469 -8.35 17.54 2.10
C ALA A 469 -7.42 18.40 1.22
N PHE A 470 -7.36 18.16 -0.09
CA PHE A 470 -6.53 18.95 -1.01
C PHE A 470 -6.95 20.42 -1.08
N LEU A 471 -8.25 20.75 -1.10
CA LEU A 471 -8.67 22.14 -1.10
C LEU A 471 -8.48 22.82 0.26
N GLN A 472 -8.77 22.16 1.38
CA GLN A 472 -8.43 22.68 2.71
C GLN A 472 -6.93 23.00 2.81
N GLN A 473 -6.06 22.08 2.39
CA GLN A 473 -4.62 22.28 2.40
C GLN A 473 -4.18 23.49 1.56
N ARG A 474 -4.79 23.69 0.39
CA ARG A 474 -4.52 24.84 -0.49
C ARG A 474 -5.12 26.14 0.04
N SER A 475 -6.23 26.08 0.77
CA SER A 475 -6.84 27.21 1.49
C SER A 475 -5.88 27.71 2.59
N ALA A 476 -5.50 26.84 3.53
CA ALA A 476 -4.58 27.16 4.61
C ALA A 476 -3.22 27.69 4.12
N GLN A 477 -2.68 27.12 3.02
CA GLN A 477 -1.44 27.59 2.40
C GLN A 477 -1.59 28.82 1.49
N CYS A 478 -2.78 29.40 1.36
CA CYS A 478 -3.09 30.54 0.48
C CYS A 478 -2.65 30.30 -0.98
N ALA A 479 -2.79 29.07 -1.48
CA ALA A 479 -2.24 28.60 -2.73
C ALA A 479 -2.94 29.20 -3.97
N THR A 480 -2.19 29.91 -4.81
CA THR A 480 -2.68 30.63 -5.99
C THR A 480 -2.83 29.78 -7.27
N GLY A 481 -2.43 28.51 -7.23
CA GLY A 481 -2.58 27.60 -8.38
C GLY A 481 -4.01 27.10 -8.57
N LYS A 482 -4.42 26.98 -9.84
CA LYS A 482 -5.81 26.63 -10.21
C LYS A 482 -6.22 25.24 -9.71
N ASN A 483 -7.51 25.09 -9.44
CA ASN A 483 -8.12 23.82 -9.05
C ASN A 483 -9.34 23.51 -9.93
N TRP A 484 -9.45 22.26 -10.40
CA TRP A 484 -10.63 21.74 -11.08
C TRP A 484 -11.14 20.50 -10.34
N LEU A 485 -12.43 20.46 -9.99
CA LEU A 485 -13.10 19.26 -9.49
C LEU A 485 -14.10 18.72 -10.53
N PHE A 486 -13.89 17.50 -10.98
CA PHE A 486 -14.89 16.67 -11.66
C PHE A 486 -15.50 15.71 -10.63
N PHE A 487 -16.80 15.83 -10.35
CA PHE A 487 -17.49 15.00 -9.35
C PHE A 487 -18.72 14.30 -9.93
N GLY A 488 -18.88 13.02 -9.61
CA GLY A 488 -20.03 12.21 -10.03
C GLY A 488 -20.75 11.46 -8.91
N ASN A 489 -22.08 11.49 -8.92
CA ASN A 489 -22.94 10.69 -8.04
C ASN A 489 -24.30 10.36 -8.73
N PRO A 490 -25.28 9.71 -8.07
CA PRO A 490 -26.59 9.46 -8.67
C PRO A 490 -27.38 10.74 -8.95
N HIS A 491 -27.65 11.57 -7.93
CA HIS A 491 -28.53 12.73 -8.01
C HIS A 491 -27.94 14.01 -7.39
N PHE A 492 -28.25 15.17 -7.98
CA PHE A 492 -27.84 16.49 -7.46
C PHE A 492 -28.45 16.78 -6.08
N ILE A 493 -29.75 16.51 -5.89
CA ILE A 493 -30.48 16.92 -4.68
C ILE A 493 -30.16 16.02 -3.49
N SER A 494 -30.04 14.70 -3.68
CA SER A 494 -29.84 13.75 -2.58
C SER A 494 -28.38 13.44 -2.27
N ASP A 495 -27.47 13.61 -3.25
CA ASP A 495 -26.13 13.02 -3.19
C ASP A 495 -24.97 14.00 -3.45
N PHE A 496 -25.19 15.32 -3.46
CA PHE A 496 -24.09 16.29 -3.60
C PHE A 496 -23.35 16.48 -2.26
N LEU A 497 -22.38 15.59 -2.00
CA LEU A 497 -21.53 15.59 -0.81
C LEU A 497 -20.79 16.92 -0.64
N TYR A 498 -20.82 17.48 0.57
CA TYR A 498 -20.18 18.75 0.94
C TYR A 498 -20.56 19.96 0.07
N GLN A 499 -21.76 19.97 -0.54
CA GLN A 499 -22.24 21.01 -1.48
C GLN A 499 -21.89 22.46 -1.10
N VAL A 500 -22.08 22.83 0.17
CA VAL A 500 -21.85 24.20 0.67
C VAL A 500 -20.36 24.57 0.68
N GLU A 501 -19.47 23.63 0.99
CA GLU A 501 -18.02 23.84 0.98
C GLU A 501 -17.54 24.14 -0.45
N TRP A 502 -17.94 23.33 -1.44
CA TRP A 502 -17.60 23.57 -2.85
C TRP A 502 -18.15 24.91 -3.38
N GLN A 503 -19.36 25.30 -2.95
CA GLN A 503 -19.94 26.60 -3.31
C GLN A 503 -19.14 27.77 -2.73
N ASN A 504 -18.62 27.66 -1.51
CA ASN A 504 -17.73 28.66 -0.93
C ASN A 504 -16.39 28.71 -1.67
N TYR A 505 -15.73 27.57 -1.90
CA TYR A 505 -14.46 27.53 -2.63
C TYR A 505 -14.55 28.09 -4.06
N VAL A 506 -15.67 27.91 -4.77
CA VAL A 506 -15.90 28.55 -6.08
C VAL A 506 -16.10 30.07 -5.94
N LYS A 507 -16.89 30.50 -4.95
CA LYS A 507 -17.16 31.93 -4.67
C LYS A 507 -15.90 32.70 -4.24
N GLU A 508 -14.98 32.03 -3.54
CA GLU A 508 -13.69 32.56 -3.10
C GLU A 508 -12.60 32.45 -4.18
N GLY A 509 -12.87 31.74 -5.29
CA GLY A 509 -11.96 31.58 -6.43
C GLY A 509 -10.91 30.48 -6.26
N LEU A 510 -10.84 29.82 -5.10
CA LEU A 510 -9.94 28.68 -4.86
C LEU A 510 -10.28 27.52 -5.80
N LEU A 511 -11.56 27.14 -5.88
CA LEU A 511 -12.03 26.15 -6.85
C LEU A 511 -12.39 26.84 -8.17
N THR A 512 -11.40 26.92 -9.05
CA THR A 512 -11.48 27.66 -10.32
C THR A 512 -12.58 27.11 -11.25
N ASN A 513 -12.64 25.79 -11.41
CA ASN A 513 -13.60 25.10 -12.26
C ASN A 513 -14.28 23.93 -11.50
N ILE A 514 -15.57 23.69 -11.72
CA ILE A 514 -16.27 22.51 -11.17
C ILE A 514 -17.25 21.90 -12.20
N ASP A 515 -17.15 20.60 -12.42
CA ASP A 515 -17.96 19.83 -13.36
C ASP A 515 -18.69 18.69 -12.64
N LEU A 516 -20.02 18.70 -12.73
CA LEU A 516 -20.91 17.84 -11.94
C LEU A 516 -21.66 16.85 -12.83
N ALA A 517 -21.55 15.55 -12.55
CA ALA A 517 -22.12 14.46 -13.32
C ALA A 517 -23.15 13.65 -12.51
N TRP A 518 -24.42 13.75 -12.92
CA TRP A 518 -25.53 13.10 -12.24
C TRP A 518 -26.04 11.92 -13.08
N SER A 519 -25.84 10.72 -12.57
CA SER A 519 -26.06 9.48 -13.33
C SER A 519 -27.50 8.96 -13.30
N ARG A 520 -28.42 9.66 -12.63
CA ARG A 520 -29.85 9.30 -12.51
C ARG A 520 -30.86 10.46 -12.59
N ASP A 521 -30.43 11.72 -12.69
CA ASP A 521 -31.36 12.88 -12.78
C ASP A 521 -32.05 13.02 -14.15
N GLN A 522 -31.59 12.27 -15.15
CA GLN A 522 -32.20 12.17 -16.48
C GLN A 522 -32.07 10.74 -17.05
N ALA A 523 -32.78 10.45 -18.14
CA ALA A 523 -32.87 9.10 -18.72
C ALA A 523 -31.53 8.56 -19.25
N GLU A 524 -30.67 9.43 -19.77
CA GLU A 524 -29.30 9.11 -20.18
C GLU A 524 -28.36 9.22 -18.97
N LYS A 525 -27.44 8.27 -18.79
CA LYS A 525 -26.54 8.27 -17.63
C LYS A 525 -25.30 9.12 -17.91
N ILE A 526 -25.20 10.26 -17.25
CA ILE A 526 -24.02 11.15 -17.33
C ILE A 526 -23.05 10.80 -16.21
N TYR A 527 -21.79 10.61 -16.55
CA TYR A 527 -20.69 10.28 -15.65
C TYR A 527 -19.51 11.26 -15.82
N VAL A 528 -18.48 11.14 -14.97
CA VAL A 528 -17.31 12.03 -14.98
C VAL A 528 -16.51 11.94 -16.29
N GLN A 529 -16.42 10.77 -16.94
CA GLN A 529 -15.71 10.64 -18.21
C GLN A 529 -16.36 11.45 -19.34
N ASP A 530 -17.68 11.61 -19.32
CA ASP A 530 -18.42 12.37 -20.33
C ASP A 530 -18.17 13.88 -20.17
N LYS A 531 -18.03 14.34 -18.92
CA LYS A 531 -17.59 15.71 -18.58
C LYS A 531 -16.15 15.97 -18.98
N LEU A 532 -15.24 15.03 -18.69
CA LEU A 532 -13.83 15.14 -19.12
C LEU A 532 -13.73 15.29 -20.65
N ILE A 533 -14.45 14.48 -21.42
CA ILE A 533 -14.45 14.56 -22.88
C ILE A 533 -15.00 15.92 -23.36
N ALA A 534 -16.08 16.42 -22.75
CA ALA A 534 -16.64 17.74 -23.08
C ALA A 534 -15.66 18.89 -22.81
N GLN A 535 -14.92 18.84 -21.69
CA GLN A 535 -13.94 19.86 -21.29
C GLN A 535 -12.52 19.62 -21.87
N GLY A 536 -12.36 18.65 -22.77
CA GLY A 536 -11.05 18.14 -23.19
C GLY A 536 -10.06 19.18 -23.72
N SER A 537 -10.55 20.25 -24.36
CA SER A 537 -9.70 21.33 -24.86
C SER A 537 -8.98 22.09 -23.74
N GLU A 538 -9.70 22.44 -22.67
CA GLU A 538 -9.11 23.15 -21.54
C GLU A 538 -8.28 22.20 -20.65
N ILE A 539 -8.72 20.95 -20.47
CA ILE A 539 -7.90 19.91 -19.81
C ILE A 539 -6.53 19.78 -20.48
N TRP A 540 -6.50 19.72 -21.82
CA TRP A 540 -5.23 19.68 -22.56
C TRP A 540 -4.39 20.96 -22.34
N GLN A 541 -5.02 22.13 -22.33
CA GLN A 541 -4.34 23.39 -22.03
C GLN A 541 -3.75 23.41 -20.60
N TRP A 542 -4.42 22.83 -19.60
CA TRP A 542 -3.91 22.70 -18.24
C TRP A 542 -2.75 21.69 -18.17
N LEU A 543 -2.81 20.57 -18.89
CA LEU A 543 -1.70 19.60 -18.96
C LEU A 543 -0.43 20.20 -19.58
N GLN A 544 -0.59 21.11 -20.57
CA GLN A 544 0.51 21.93 -21.10
C GLN A 544 1.04 22.97 -20.10
N GLN A 545 0.24 23.40 -19.12
CA GLN A 545 0.65 24.25 -17.98
C GLN A 545 1.31 23.43 -16.84
N GLY A 546 1.65 22.16 -17.07
CA GLY A 546 2.29 21.30 -16.05
C GLY A 546 1.32 20.67 -15.05
N ALA A 547 0.01 20.77 -15.26
CA ALA A 547 -0.99 20.30 -14.30
C ALA A 547 -0.83 18.83 -13.89
N TYR A 548 -1.29 18.53 -12.66
CA TYR A 548 -1.37 17.18 -12.10
C TYR A 548 -2.81 16.66 -12.21
N ILE A 549 -2.97 15.37 -12.53
CA ILE A 549 -4.25 14.64 -12.54
C ILE A 549 -4.32 13.72 -11.32
N TYR A 550 -5.45 13.76 -10.62
CA TYR A 550 -5.77 12.86 -9.52
C TYR A 550 -7.11 12.18 -9.77
N VAL A 551 -7.19 10.87 -9.56
CA VAL A 551 -8.44 10.09 -9.68
C VAL A 551 -8.68 9.30 -8.41
N CYS A 552 -9.88 9.40 -7.82
CA CYS A 552 -10.23 8.66 -6.61
C CYS A 552 -11.66 8.09 -6.65
N GLY A 553 -11.83 6.85 -6.18
CA GLY A 553 -13.10 6.10 -6.20
C GLY A 553 -12.99 4.69 -6.78
N ASP A 554 -14.08 4.19 -7.40
CA ASP A 554 -14.19 2.83 -7.93
C ASP A 554 -13.10 2.48 -8.96
N ALA A 555 -12.25 1.49 -8.62
CA ALA A 555 -11.19 1.01 -9.49
C ALA A 555 -11.73 0.26 -10.73
N LYS A 556 -12.85 -0.47 -10.59
CA LYS A 556 -13.28 -1.49 -11.56
C LYS A 556 -13.91 -0.89 -12.82
N ARG A 557 -14.58 0.26 -12.72
CA ARG A 557 -15.33 0.90 -13.83
C ARG A 557 -14.91 2.35 -14.00
N MET A 558 -14.94 3.16 -12.94
CA MET A 558 -14.72 4.60 -13.02
C MET A 558 -13.28 4.94 -13.41
N ALA A 559 -12.30 4.41 -12.68
CA ALA A 559 -10.88 4.68 -12.96
C ALA A 559 -10.46 4.31 -14.41
N LYS A 560 -11.03 3.20 -14.93
CA LYS A 560 -10.81 2.75 -16.31
C LYS A 560 -11.50 3.61 -17.37
N ALA A 561 -12.72 4.08 -17.09
CA ALA A 561 -13.44 5.00 -17.98
C ALA A 561 -12.74 6.37 -18.06
N VAL A 562 -12.19 6.86 -16.95
CA VAL A 562 -11.40 8.10 -16.90
C VAL A 562 -10.10 7.99 -17.69
N ASP A 563 -9.32 6.90 -17.54
CA ASP A 563 -8.10 6.70 -18.33
C ASP A 563 -8.39 6.66 -19.84
N LEU A 564 -9.45 5.97 -20.27
CA LEU A 564 -9.88 5.94 -21.67
C LEU A 564 -10.33 7.33 -22.17
N ALA A 565 -11.00 8.14 -21.35
CA ALA A 565 -11.35 9.52 -21.70
C ALA A 565 -10.12 10.42 -21.82
N LEU A 566 -9.14 10.29 -20.93
CA LEU A 566 -7.86 11.02 -21.03
C LEU A 566 -7.10 10.64 -22.31
N GLN A 567 -7.06 9.35 -22.67
CA GLN A 567 -6.50 8.91 -23.95
C GLN A 567 -7.26 9.50 -25.15
N GLN A 568 -8.60 9.57 -25.09
CA GLN A 568 -9.42 10.19 -26.14
C GLN A 568 -9.14 11.71 -26.26
N ILE A 569 -9.02 12.42 -25.14
CA ILE A 569 -8.67 13.85 -25.11
C ILE A 569 -7.32 14.08 -25.79
N LEU A 570 -6.28 13.31 -25.45
CA LEU A 570 -4.96 13.40 -26.07
C LEU A 570 -5.01 13.12 -27.57
N ARG A 571 -5.77 12.10 -27.99
CA ARG A 571 -5.95 11.79 -29.42
C ARG A 571 -6.67 12.88 -30.21
N THR A 572 -7.62 13.59 -29.59
CA THR A 572 -8.37 14.68 -30.24
C THR A 572 -7.62 16.02 -30.21
N GLN A 573 -7.04 16.39 -29.06
CA GLN A 573 -6.50 17.74 -28.81
C GLN A 573 -4.99 17.84 -29.08
N ALA A 574 -4.22 16.78 -28.79
CA ALA A 574 -2.79 16.71 -29.09
C ALA A 574 -2.50 16.04 -30.45
N GLN A 575 -3.55 15.55 -31.14
CA GLN A 575 -3.48 14.76 -32.39
C GLN A 575 -2.61 13.49 -32.28
N TYR A 576 -2.44 12.97 -31.05
CA TYR A 576 -1.65 11.77 -30.79
C TYR A 576 -2.33 10.52 -31.35
N ASN A 577 -1.54 9.54 -31.77
CA ASN A 577 -2.02 8.19 -32.01
C ASN A 577 -2.26 7.44 -30.68
N GLN A 578 -2.83 6.23 -30.74
CA GLN A 578 -3.17 5.43 -29.56
C GLN A 578 -1.95 5.08 -28.68
N GLU A 579 -0.80 4.79 -29.27
CA GLU A 579 0.43 4.47 -28.55
C GLU A 579 1.02 5.73 -27.89
N GLN A 580 1.05 6.86 -28.60
CA GLN A 580 1.50 8.15 -28.10
C GLN A 580 0.65 8.62 -26.90
N ALA A 581 -0.68 8.46 -26.96
CA ALA A 581 -1.57 8.81 -25.86
C ALA A 581 -1.35 7.96 -24.61
N ILE A 582 -1.10 6.65 -24.76
CA ILE A 582 -0.75 5.76 -23.64
C ILE A 582 0.62 6.15 -23.06
N ASN A 583 1.63 6.33 -23.92
CA ASN A 583 2.99 6.67 -23.49
C ASN A 583 3.03 8.02 -22.73
N TYR A 584 2.24 9.02 -23.15
CA TYR A 584 2.14 10.31 -22.45
C TYR A 584 1.50 10.17 -21.06
N LEU A 585 0.46 9.35 -20.90
CA LEU A 585 -0.12 9.09 -19.57
C LEU A 585 0.83 8.27 -18.67
N ASP A 586 1.64 7.38 -19.25
CA ASP A 586 2.69 6.66 -18.51
C ASP A 586 3.88 7.56 -18.14
N GLU A 587 4.21 8.55 -18.98
CA GLU A 587 5.18 9.61 -18.66
C GLU A 587 4.68 10.43 -17.45
N LEU A 588 3.44 10.94 -17.49
CA LEU A 588 2.81 11.62 -16.36
C LEU A 588 2.78 10.77 -15.08
N ARG A 589 2.51 9.44 -15.16
CA ARG A 589 2.62 8.54 -14.01
C ARG A 589 4.03 8.51 -13.43
N SER A 590 5.05 8.39 -14.29
CA SER A 590 6.45 8.35 -13.84
C SER A 590 6.96 9.69 -13.29
N GLU A 591 6.39 10.81 -13.72
CA GLU A 591 6.58 12.15 -13.14
C GLU A 591 5.80 12.37 -11.82
N LYS A 592 5.02 11.40 -11.34
CA LYS A 592 3.98 11.57 -10.30
C LYS A 592 2.95 12.67 -10.62
N ARG A 593 2.75 13.00 -11.89
CA ARG A 593 1.76 13.99 -12.39
C ARG A 593 0.42 13.37 -12.80
N TYR A 594 0.31 12.05 -12.82
CA TYR A 594 -0.96 11.33 -12.87
C TYR A 594 -0.97 10.28 -11.76
N GLN A 595 -1.81 10.48 -10.74
CA GLN A 595 -1.90 9.65 -9.53
C GLN A 595 -3.34 9.11 -9.35
N ARG A 596 -3.49 7.87 -8.90
CA ARG A 596 -4.79 7.24 -8.62
C ARG A 596 -4.84 6.61 -7.22
N ASP A 597 -5.87 6.93 -6.45
CA ASP A 597 -6.23 6.30 -5.17
C ASP A 597 -7.59 5.61 -5.32
N VAL A 598 -7.58 4.33 -5.72
CA VAL A 598 -8.78 3.65 -6.22
C VAL A 598 -8.91 2.24 -5.62
N TYR A 599 -10.16 1.86 -5.33
CA TYR A 599 -10.52 0.69 -4.51
C TYR A 599 -11.72 -0.12 -5.03
#